data_AF-A0A448ZE86-F1
#
_entry.id   AF-A0A448ZE86-F1
#
_cell.length_a   1.000
_cell.length_b   1.000
_cell.length_c   1.000
_cell.angle_alpha   90.00
_cell.angle_beta   90.00
_cell.angle_gamma   90.00
#
_symmetry.space_group_name_H-M   'P 1'
#
loop_
_entity.id
_entity.type
_entity.pdbx_description
1 polymer ?
#
loop_
_entity_poly.entity_id
_entity_poly.type
_entity_poly.pdbx_seq_one_letter_code
_entity_poly.pdbx_strand_id
1 'polypeptide(L)'
;MRGIVSSRSRSRSRITISGTSPTCSVHLLPRWSPALLSLCLLLLVLLLIAPVPSHSFRPIPPTPASPALRSEASSDKTSAAMASNDSASKPPPLSVGFIGCGTIASSIARGLVLASKNGGGSGSGSGSVDLGSIVVSRRSESRSEALARDHGELVSVTEDNQEILDRCDLVFLTVLPQQASPVLRDLSFDPDRHVLVSLVSTANLEDLVRDSGLGPSSVSKMICLPSIANHKGVALLCCGETTGPTKDSLVQLFGAMGGVVALDTEADLEACMVTTCTMGPLYGTMKNQRDWLLKKTGSLSKEDATFLVIKQFAGAISDAESATMSSGGGGENSLETRLEDLIEEQTPGGLNEQALKNYGRVLGGFENLQQPVMDAILSRIRGETDGNIEKK
;
A
#
# COMPACT_ATOMS: atom_id res chain seq x y z
N MET A 1 22.41 1.61 -74.44
CA MET A 1 23.87 1.64 -74.18
C MET A 1 24.29 0.29 -73.63
N ARG A 2 25.06 -0.46 -74.42
CA ARG A 2 25.76 -1.71 -74.05
C ARG A 2 27.17 -1.36 -73.55
N GLY A 3 27.77 -2.20 -72.71
CA GLY A 3 29.20 -2.12 -72.36
C GLY A 3 29.48 -2.67 -70.95
N ILE A 4 29.60 -3.99 -70.73
CA ILE A 4 30.76 -4.88 -70.95
C ILE A 4 31.51 -5.18 -69.64
N VAL A 5 31.63 -6.48 -69.42
CA VAL A 5 32.37 -7.27 -68.42
C VAL A 5 33.88 -7.01 -68.46
N SER A 6 34.57 -7.07 -67.31
CA SER A 6 35.94 -7.58 -67.26
C SER A 6 36.27 -8.23 -65.91
N SER A 7 36.69 -9.48 -66.01
CA SER A 7 37.19 -10.36 -64.96
C SER A 7 38.72 -10.24 -64.77
N ARG A 8 39.24 -10.62 -63.60
CA ARG A 8 40.53 -11.30 -63.34
C ARG A 8 40.64 -11.53 -61.82
N SER A 9 40.59 -12.75 -61.28
CA SER A 9 41.52 -13.88 -61.36
C SER A 9 42.70 -13.83 -60.36
N ARG A 10 42.53 -14.63 -59.29
CA ARG A 10 43.48 -15.50 -58.56
C ARG A 10 44.84 -14.94 -58.08
N SER A 11 45.06 -15.13 -56.78
CA SER A 11 46.28 -15.75 -56.27
C SER A 11 45.92 -16.77 -55.19
N ARG A 12 46.29 -18.03 -55.44
CA ARG A 12 46.13 -19.18 -54.55
C ARG A 12 47.43 -19.34 -53.74
N SER A 13 47.37 -19.22 -52.42
CA SER A 13 48.42 -19.75 -51.55
C SER A 13 48.12 -21.23 -51.29
N ARG A 14 48.99 -22.07 -51.84
CA ARG A 14 48.99 -23.53 -51.75
C ARG A 14 49.62 -23.89 -50.39
N ILE A 15 48.85 -24.44 -49.45
CA ILE A 15 49.41 -25.15 -48.29
C ILE A 15 49.15 -26.64 -48.51
N THR A 16 50.27 -27.36 -48.63
CA THR A 16 50.41 -28.80 -48.80
C THR A 16 49.86 -29.56 -47.61
N ILE A 17 49.07 -30.59 -47.91
CA ILE A 17 48.57 -31.59 -46.98
C ILE A 17 49.70 -32.60 -46.72
N SER A 18 50.17 -32.68 -45.47
CA SER A 18 50.89 -33.83 -44.95
C SER A 18 49.97 -34.55 -43.96
N GLY A 19 49.59 -35.78 -44.30
CA GLY A 19 48.64 -36.56 -43.54
C GLY A 19 49.23 -37.12 -42.24
N THR A 20 48.34 -37.28 -41.27
CA THR A 20 48.30 -38.41 -40.33
C THR A 20 46.87 -38.50 -39.81
N SER A 21 46.20 -39.60 -40.12
CA SER A 21 44.85 -39.93 -39.63
C SER A 21 44.88 -40.17 -38.12
N PRO A 22 43.99 -39.57 -37.30
CA PRO A 22 43.75 -40.07 -35.97
C PRO A 22 42.78 -41.25 -36.06
N THR A 23 43.27 -42.44 -35.75
CA THR A 23 42.44 -43.61 -35.47
C THR A 23 41.49 -43.26 -34.33
N CYS A 24 40.20 -43.18 -34.63
CA CYS A 24 39.16 -43.04 -33.63
C CYS A 24 39.00 -44.38 -32.90
N SER A 25 39.70 -44.55 -31.78
CA SER A 25 39.44 -45.65 -30.86
C SER A 25 38.05 -45.46 -30.26
N VAL A 26 37.08 -46.23 -30.73
CA VAL A 26 35.78 -46.36 -30.07
C VAL A 26 36.03 -47.03 -28.73
N HIS A 27 36.13 -46.25 -27.65
CA HIS A 27 36.06 -46.79 -26.31
C HIS A 27 34.68 -47.42 -26.14
N LEU A 28 34.64 -48.76 -26.14
CA LEU A 28 33.51 -49.53 -25.66
C LEU A 28 33.19 -49.04 -24.25
N LEU A 29 32.08 -48.33 -24.10
CA LEU A 29 31.50 -48.02 -22.79
C LEU A 29 31.36 -49.33 -22.01
N PRO A 30 31.69 -49.35 -20.71
CA PRO A 30 31.58 -50.56 -19.91
C PRO A 30 30.14 -51.08 -20.00
N ARG A 31 29.95 -52.37 -20.30
CA ARG A 31 28.63 -53.01 -20.26
C ARG A 31 28.16 -52.99 -18.81
N TRP A 32 27.24 -52.07 -18.50
CA TRP A 32 26.56 -52.04 -17.21
C TRP A 32 25.79 -53.35 -17.06
N SER A 33 25.90 -54.00 -15.90
CA SER A 33 25.11 -55.20 -15.66
C SER A 33 23.61 -54.86 -15.73
N PRO A 34 22.74 -55.81 -16.11
CA PRO A 34 21.30 -55.58 -16.13
C PRO A 34 20.77 -55.07 -14.79
N ALA A 35 21.39 -55.48 -13.68
CA ALA A 35 21.07 -55.02 -12.33
C ALA A 35 21.41 -53.53 -12.12
N LEU A 36 22.55 -53.06 -12.64
CA LEU A 36 22.96 -51.66 -12.57
C LEU A 36 22.08 -50.75 -13.44
N LEU A 37 21.69 -51.21 -14.63
CA LEU A 37 20.73 -50.52 -15.49
C LEU A 37 19.33 -50.45 -14.84
N SER A 38 18.89 -51.53 -14.21
CA SER A 38 17.61 -51.57 -13.49
C SER A 38 17.61 -50.65 -12.26
N LEU A 39 18.72 -50.61 -11.51
CA LEU A 39 18.88 -49.70 -10.36
C LEU A 39 18.92 -48.23 -10.80
N CYS A 40 19.62 -47.92 -11.90
CA CYS A 40 19.63 -46.58 -12.48
C CYS A 40 18.24 -46.17 -12.98
N LEU A 41 17.48 -47.07 -13.63
CA LEU A 41 16.10 -46.81 -14.03
C LEU A 41 15.19 -46.59 -12.81
N LEU A 42 15.35 -47.38 -11.75
CA LEU A 42 14.57 -47.25 -10.51
C LEU A 42 14.88 -45.93 -9.81
N LEU A 43 16.14 -45.50 -9.77
CA LEU A 43 16.57 -44.19 -9.27
C LEU A 43 16.02 -43.04 -10.13
N LEU A 44 15.98 -43.19 -11.45
CA LEU A 44 15.40 -42.19 -12.36
C LEU A 44 13.88 -42.08 -12.19
N VAL A 45 13.21 -43.21 -12.02
CA VAL A 45 11.77 -43.28 -11.71
C VAL A 45 11.48 -42.71 -10.32
N LEU A 46 12.31 -42.98 -9.32
CA LEU A 46 12.20 -42.35 -7.99
C LEU A 46 12.48 -40.85 -8.03
N LEU A 47 13.37 -40.36 -8.89
CA LEU A 47 13.60 -38.92 -9.11
C LEU A 47 12.46 -38.25 -9.90
N LEU A 48 11.75 -38.99 -10.75
CA LEU A 48 10.58 -38.50 -11.50
C LEU A 48 9.27 -38.57 -10.69
N ILE A 49 9.19 -39.44 -9.67
CA ILE A 49 8.02 -39.62 -8.79
C ILE A 49 8.24 -38.98 -7.40
N ALA A 50 9.46 -38.56 -7.07
CA ALA A 50 9.72 -37.83 -5.84
C ALA A 50 8.84 -36.56 -5.84
N PRO A 51 7.97 -36.36 -4.84
CA PRO A 51 7.23 -35.13 -4.72
C PRO A 51 8.25 -33.99 -4.60
N VAL A 52 8.26 -33.09 -5.59
CA VAL A 52 8.94 -31.81 -5.43
C VAL A 52 8.38 -31.20 -4.16
N PRO A 53 9.20 -30.88 -3.14
CA PRO A 53 8.69 -30.25 -1.94
C PRO A 53 7.98 -28.96 -2.35
N SER A 54 6.65 -28.94 -2.19
CA SER A 54 5.78 -27.81 -2.51
C SER A 54 5.93 -26.73 -1.45
N HIS A 55 7.12 -26.15 -1.35
CA HIS A 55 7.45 -25.00 -0.50
C HIS A 55 8.55 -24.17 -1.17
N SER A 56 8.37 -23.85 -2.45
CA SER A 56 9.37 -23.09 -3.23
C SER A 56 9.46 -21.62 -2.80
N PHE A 57 8.48 -21.12 -2.05
CA PHE A 57 8.50 -19.75 -1.55
C PHE A 57 8.31 -19.73 -0.03
N ARG A 58 9.39 -19.38 0.68
CA ARG A 58 9.29 -18.94 2.08
C ARG A 58 9.33 -17.41 2.09
N PRO A 59 8.39 -16.71 2.75
CA PRO A 59 8.58 -15.31 3.06
C PRO A 59 9.82 -15.15 3.95
N ILE A 60 10.84 -14.46 3.44
CA ILE A 60 11.96 -14.00 4.28
C ILE A 60 11.39 -12.91 5.21
N PRO A 61 11.56 -13.00 6.54
CA PRO A 61 11.15 -11.93 7.44
C PRO A 61 11.89 -10.62 7.08
N PRO A 62 11.26 -9.44 7.24
CA PRO A 62 11.90 -8.18 6.90
C PRO A 62 13.21 -8.05 7.69
N THR A 63 14.32 -7.90 6.97
CA THR A 63 15.61 -7.59 7.56
C THR A 63 15.55 -6.17 8.12
N PRO A 64 15.99 -5.91 9.36
CA PRO A 64 16.11 -4.54 9.84
C PRO A 64 17.03 -3.77 8.88
N ALA A 65 16.61 -2.59 8.46
CA ALA A 65 17.40 -1.72 7.59
C ALA A 65 18.80 -1.54 8.21
N SER A 66 19.84 -1.82 7.41
CA SER A 66 21.22 -1.61 7.83
C SER A 66 21.45 -0.10 8.07
N PRO A 67 22.23 0.27 9.10
CA PRO A 67 22.49 1.67 9.39
C PRO A 67 23.22 2.32 8.21
N ALA A 68 22.62 3.38 7.67
CA ALA A 68 23.24 4.21 6.64
C ALA A 68 24.60 4.72 7.15
N LEU A 69 25.62 4.58 6.32
CA LEU A 69 26.97 5.09 6.54
C LEU A 69 26.91 6.61 6.74
N ARG A 70 27.28 7.08 7.93
CA ARG A 70 27.49 8.50 8.25
C ARG A 70 28.62 9.05 7.37
N SER A 71 28.33 10.06 6.55
CA SER A 71 29.36 10.99 6.08
C SER A 71 29.62 12.02 7.18
N GLU A 72 30.86 12.13 7.63
CA GLU A 72 31.30 13.22 8.48
C GLU A 72 31.25 14.55 7.72
N ALA A 73 30.51 15.52 8.24
CA ALA A 73 30.57 16.90 7.80
C ALA A 73 30.78 17.81 9.02
N SER A 74 32.04 18.22 9.17
CA SER A 74 32.56 19.51 9.61
C SER A 74 31.59 20.45 10.34
N SER A 75 31.91 20.69 11.61
CA SER A 75 31.40 21.78 12.43
C SER A 75 31.76 23.16 11.88
N ASP A 76 30.81 24.10 11.92
CA ASP A 76 31.13 25.50 12.21
C ASP A 76 30.03 26.17 13.04
N LYS A 77 30.48 26.99 14.00
CA LYS A 77 29.72 27.62 15.08
C LYS A 77 29.29 29.05 14.73
N THR A 78 28.41 29.58 15.58
CA THR A 78 27.94 30.97 15.80
C THR A 78 26.68 31.35 14.99
N SER A 79 25.60 31.89 15.57
CA SER A 79 25.49 32.82 16.70
C SER A 79 24.20 32.60 17.51
N ALA A 80 24.28 32.97 18.78
CA ALA A 80 23.28 32.82 19.83
C ALA A 80 22.26 33.97 19.89
N ALA A 81 21.21 33.68 20.68
CA ALA A 81 20.41 34.56 21.52
C ALA A 81 19.21 35.31 20.88
N MET A 82 18.01 34.78 21.15
CA MET A 82 16.96 35.50 21.86
C MET A 82 16.16 34.48 22.67
N ALA A 83 16.39 34.46 23.99
CA ALA A 83 15.60 33.69 24.94
C ALA A 83 14.30 34.45 25.19
N SER A 84 13.17 33.90 24.73
CA SER A 84 11.86 34.21 25.27
C SER A 84 11.41 33.03 26.12
N ASN A 85 11.20 33.36 27.39
CA ASN A 85 10.76 32.49 28.46
C ASN A 85 9.29 32.12 28.21
N ASP A 86 9.03 30.90 27.73
CA ASP A 86 7.68 30.34 27.74
C ASP A 86 7.79 28.89 28.23
N SER A 87 7.55 28.69 29.52
CA SER A 87 7.36 27.36 30.08
C SER A 87 5.97 26.85 29.69
N ALA A 88 5.75 26.66 28.39
CA ALA A 88 4.59 25.92 27.92
C ALA A 88 4.78 24.46 28.36
N SER A 89 4.02 24.06 29.38
CA SER A 89 3.94 22.65 29.79
C SER A 89 3.64 21.82 28.54
N LYS A 90 4.38 20.72 28.33
CA LYS A 90 4.12 19.77 27.26
C LYS A 90 2.61 19.44 27.24
N PRO A 91 1.93 19.48 26.08
CA PRO A 91 0.52 19.14 26.01
C PRO A 91 0.28 17.73 26.57
N PRO A 92 -0.88 17.47 27.19
CA PRO A 92 -1.19 16.15 27.74
C PRO A 92 -1.14 15.07 26.63
N PRO A 93 -0.82 13.82 26.98
CA PRO A 93 -0.88 12.71 26.03
C PRO A 93 -2.28 12.58 25.40
N LEU A 94 -2.30 12.25 24.11
CA LEU A 94 -3.51 12.12 23.31
C LEU A 94 -4.40 10.99 23.84
N SER A 95 -5.68 11.30 24.08
CA SER A 95 -6.73 10.36 24.46
C SER A 95 -7.67 10.14 23.26
N VAL A 96 -7.83 8.90 22.81
CA VAL A 96 -8.56 8.58 21.56
C VAL A 96 -9.74 7.64 21.79
N GLY A 97 -10.91 8.04 21.32
CA GLY A 97 -12.15 7.27 21.39
C GLY A 97 -12.58 6.69 20.05
N PHE A 98 -13.12 5.47 20.02
CA PHE A 98 -13.74 4.89 18.82
C PHE A 98 -15.18 4.45 19.08
N ILE A 99 -16.12 5.19 18.49
CA ILE A 99 -17.53 4.83 18.43
C ILE A 99 -17.71 3.91 17.22
N GLY A 100 -17.96 2.63 17.47
CA GLY A 100 -17.79 1.54 16.50
C GLY A 100 -16.36 0.96 16.54
N CYS A 101 -16.24 -0.37 16.49
CA CYS A 101 -14.94 -1.06 16.46
C CYS A 101 -14.85 -2.06 15.28
N GLY A 102 -15.01 -1.54 14.06
CA GLY A 102 -14.85 -2.31 12.83
C GLY A 102 -13.38 -2.56 12.44
N THR A 103 -13.17 -3.10 11.24
CA THR A 103 -11.82 -3.28 10.66
C THR A 103 -11.04 -1.97 10.61
N ILE A 104 -11.67 -0.88 10.15
CA ILE A 104 -10.99 0.42 10.01
C ILE A 104 -10.64 1.04 11.36
N ALA A 105 -11.56 1.02 12.34
CA ALA A 105 -11.27 1.48 13.71
C ALA A 105 -10.06 0.74 14.31
N SER A 106 -10.05 -0.60 14.19
CA SER A 106 -8.92 -1.42 14.65
C SER A 106 -7.62 -1.08 13.91
N SER A 107 -7.69 -0.82 12.60
CA SER A 107 -6.53 -0.41 11.82
C SER A 107 -5.96 0.95 12.26
N ILE A 108 -6.81 1.96 12.49
CA ILE A 108 -6.37 3.28 12.95
C ILE A 108 -5.78 3.17 14.35
N ALA A 109 -6.44 2.46 15.28
CA ALA A 109 -5.92 2.22 16.62
C ALA A 109 -4.52 1.58 16.58
N ARG A 110 -4.31 0.54 15.78
CA ARG A 110 -2.99 -0.09 15.59
C ARG A 110 -1.95 0.88 14.99
N GLY A 111 -2.37 1.71 14.04
CA GLY A 111 -1.53 2.74 13.44
C GLY A 111 -1.07 3.79 14.46
N LEU A 112 -1.97 4.22 15.34
CA LEU A 112 -1.67 5.15 16.44
C LEU A 112 -0.68 4.53 17.44
N VAL A 113 -0.89 3.27 17.82
CA VAL A 113 0.05 2.54 18.71
C VAL A 113 1.42 2.38 18.06
N LEU A 114 1.48 2.14 16.75
CA LEU A 114 2.74 2.06 16.04
C LEU A 114 3.44 3.43 15.98
N ALA A 115 2.69 4.50 15.74
CA ALA A 115 3.20 5.87 15.70
C ALA A 115 3.71 6.36 17.07
N SER A 116 3.15 5.87 18.18
CA SER A 116 3.63 6.19 19.52
C SER A 116 4.91 5.46 19.92
N LYS A 117 5.13 4.25 19.36
CA LYS A 117 6.35 3.45 19.59
C LYS A 117 7.53 3.91 18.74
N ASN A 118 7.26 4.37 17.53
CA ASN A 118 8.28 4.85 16.61
C ASN A 118 8.68 6.27 17.02
N GLY A 119 9.58 6.40 17.99
CA GLY A 119 10.15 7.69 18.40
C GLY A 119 10.85 8.38 17.24
N GLY A 120 10.16 9.28 16.52
CA GLY A 120 10.70 10.25 15.55
C GLY A 120 11.68 9.72 14.49
N GLY A 121 11.63 8.42 14.18
CA GLY A 121 12.73 7.71 13.52
C GLY A 121 12.31 6.96 12.27
N SER A 122 11.76 7.65 11.27
CA SER A 122 11.76 7.18 9.88
C SER A 122 11.51 8.34 8.93
N GLY A 123 12.57 9.10 8.61
CA GLY A 123 12.83 9.80 7.33
C GLY A 123 11.88 10.90 6.82
N SER A 124 10.59 10.83 7.11
CA SER A 124 9.62 11.89 6.92
C SER A 124 9.52 12.65 8.24
N GLY A 125 9.65 13.97 8.25
CA GLY A 125 9.73 14.82 9.45
C GLY A 125 8.51 14.85 10.36
N SER A 126 7.72 13.77 10.41
CA SER A 126 6.58 13.62 11.30
C SER A 126 7.03 13.10 12.66
N GLY A 127 6.90 13.94 13.69
CA GLY A 127 7.25 13.61 15.07
C GLY A 127 6.50 12.40 15.65
N SER A 128 6.98 11.89 16.78
CA SER A 128 6.32 10.82 17.53
C SER A 128 4.96 11.26 18.08
N VAL A 129 3.97 10.37 18.05
CA VAL A 129 2.65 10.61 18.66
C VAL A 129 2.71 10.28 20.15
N ASP A 130 2.47 11.27 21.02
CA ASP A 130 2.36 11.02 22.46
C ASP A 130 0.96 10.49 22.79
N LEU A 131 0.78 9.17 22.68
CA LEU A 131 -0.51 8.50 22.88
C LEU A 131 -0.67 8.05 24.33
N GLY A 132 -1.67 8.57 25.02
CA GLY A 132 -2.00 8.23 26.41
C GLY A 132 -2.94 7.05 26.55
N SER A 133 -4.04 7.02 25.80
CA SER A 133 -5.06 5.98 25.91
C SER A 133 -5.90 5.83 24.64
N ILE A 134 -6.48 4.64 24.48
CA ILE A 134 -7.50 4.34 23.49
C ILE A 134 -8.71 3.70 24.19
N VAL A 135 -9.91 4.21 23.92
CA VAL A 135 -11.17 3.62 24.39
C VAL A 135 -12.02 3.24 23.18
N VAL A 136 -12.47 1.98 23.10
CA VAL A 136 -13.27 1.48 21.96
C VAL A 136 -14.61 0.92 22.42
N SER A 137 -15.65 1.14 21.63
CA SER A 137 -16.96 0.50 21.87
C SER A 137 -16.89 -1.02 21.66
N ARG A 138 -17.63 -1.80 22.45
CA ARG A 138 -17.67 -3.27 22.41
C ARG A 138 -18.49 -3.88 21.27
N ARG A 139 -19.20 -3.07 20.48
CA ARG A 139 -20.19 -3.54 19.48
C ARG A 139 -19.68 -4.59 18.48
N SER A 140 -18.37 -4.67 18.24
CA SER A 140 -17.72 -5.78 17.52
C SER A 140 -16.82 -6.56 18.49
N GLU A 141 -17.42 -7.29 19.43
CA GLU A 141 -16.77 -7.92 20.59
C GLU A 141 -15.45 -8.60 20.24
N SER A 142 -15.45 -9.49 19.25
CA SER A 142 -14.25 -10.23 18.84
C SER A 142 -13.07 -9.34 18.41
N ARG A 143 -13.34 -8.18 17.79
CA ARG A 143 -12.31 -7.22 17.35
C ARG A 143 -11.89 -6.30 18.48
N SER A 144 -12.83 -5.75 19.23
CA SER A 144 -12.53 -4.86 20.35
C SER A 144 -11.73 -5.58 21.43
N GLU A 145 -12.09 -6.82 21.75
CA GLU A 145 -11.36 -7.66 22.70
C GLU A 145 -9.98 -8.08 22.19
N ALA A 146 -9.85 -8.40 20.89
CA ALA A 146 -8.55 -8.68 20.30
C ALA A 146 -7.63 -7.45 20.36
N LEU A 147 -8.15 -6.26 20.04
CA LEU A 147 -7.39 -5.01 20.11
C LEU A 147 -6.93 -4.69 21.53
N ALA A 148 -7.81 -4.84 22.53
CA ALA A 148 -7.46 -4.66 23.93
C ALA A 148 -6.40 -5.66 24.40
N ARG A 149 -6.55 -6.94 24.03
CA ARG A 149 -5.60 -7.99 24.37
C ARG A 149 -4.21 -7.76 23.77
N ASP A 150 -4.14 -7.28 22.53
CA ASP A 150 -2.89 -7.03 21.82
C ASP A 150 -2.11 -5.82 22.38
N HIS A 151 -2.78 -4.92 23.09
CA HIS A 151 -2.21 -3.62 23.51
C HIS A 151 -2.31 -3.34 25.02
N GLY A 152 -2.89 -4.25 25.80
CA GLY A 152 -2.91 -4.18 27.26
C GLY A 152 -3.60 -2.92 27.79
N GLU A 153 -3.02 -2.31 28.82
CA GLU A 153 -3.59 -1.16 29.53
C GLU A 153 -3.81 0.08 28.65
N LEU A 154 -3.14 0.16 27.49
CA LEU A 154 -3.30 1.27 26.55
C LEU A 154 -4.69 1.29 25.90
N VAL A 155 -5.33 0.13 25.74
CA VAL A 155 -6.62 0.00 25.06
C VAL A 155 -7.65 -0.57 26.02
N SER A 156 -8.73 0.16 26.23
CA SER A 156 -9.88 -0.31 27.02
C SER A 156 -11.14 -0.40 26.17
N VAL A 157 -12.04 -1.31 26.56
CA VAL A 157 -13.31 -1.55 25.88
C VAL A 157 -14.45 -1.14 26.79
N THR A 158 -15.45 -0.44 26.25
CA THR A 158 -16.68 -0.07 26.96
C THR A 158 -17.93 -0.42 26.14
N GLU A 159 -19.04 -0.66 26.84
CA GLU A 159 -20.37 -0.82 26.23
C GLU A 159 -21.09 0.53 26.04
N ASP A 160 -20.64 1.58 26.73
CA ASP A 160 -21.26 2.89 26.72
C ASP A 160 -20.45 3.88 25.87
N ASN A 161 -21.06 4.37 24.80
CA ASN A 161 -20.41 5.37 23.95
C ASN A 161 -20.22 6.71 24.67
N GLN A 162 -21.02 7.04 25.70
CA GLN A 162 -20.82 8.27 26.47
C GLN A 162 -19.53 8.19 27.30
N GLU A 163 -19.20 7.02 27.86
CA GLU A 163 -17.93 6.82 28.58
C GLU A 163 -16.70 7.06 27.68
N ILE A 164 -16.84 6.86 26.37
CA ILE A 164 -15.78 7.19 25.39
C ILE A 164 -15.55 8.70 25.37
N LEU A 165 -16.61 9.51 25.30
CA LEU A 165 -16.53 10.97 25.31
C LEU A 165 -16.00 11.49 26.64
N ASP A 166 -16.42 10.90 27.75
CA ASP A 166 -16.00 11.32 29.08
C ASP A 166 -14.48 11.12 29.30
N ARG A 167 -13.85 10.22 28.54
CA ARG A 167 -12.45 9.82 28.70
C ARG A 167 -11.52 10.25 27.55
N CYS A 168 -12.08 10.70 26.43
CA CYS A 168 -11.31 10.97 25.21
C CYS A 168 -11.63 12.35 24.63
N ASP A 169 -10.61 12.99 24.07
CA ASP A 169 -10.75 14.30 23.43
C ASP A 169 -10.89 14.19 21.90
N LEU A 170 -10.17 13.23 21.29
CA LEU A 170 -10.28 12.91 19.87
C LEU A 170 -11.16 11.68 19.67
N VAL A 171 -12.29 11.84 18.99
CA VAL A 171 -13.32 10.80 18.85
C VAL A 171 -13.50 10.42 17.38
N PHE A 172 -13.31 9.15 17.07
CA PHE A 172 -13.55 8.57 15.77
C PHE A 172 -14.94 7.94 15.69
N LEU A 173 -15.77 8.41 14.78
CA LEU A 173 -17.05 7.79 14.45
C LEU A 173 -16.87 6.81 13.28
N THR A 174 -17.00 5.52 13.55
CA THR A 174 -16.74 4.42 12.58
C THR A 174 -17.92 3.44 12.46
N VAL A 175 -19.13 3.93 12.74
CA VAL A 175 -20.36 3.16 12.62
C VAL A 175 -20.85 3.07 11.17
N LEU A 176 -21.88 2.25 10.91
CA LEU A 176 -22.52 2.21 9.60
C LEU A 176 -23.30 3.50 9.33
N PRO A 177 -23.50 3.91 8.05
CA PRO A 177 -24.22 5.13 7.71
C PRO A 177 -25.57 5.32 8.40
N GLN A 178 -26.39 4.27 8.46
CA GLN A 178 -27.73 4.33 9.05
C GLN A 178 -27.70 4.52 10.59
N GLN A 179 -26.53 4.34 11.22
CA GLN A 179 -26.34 4.44 12.66
C GLN A 179 -25.76 5.79 13.08
N ALA A 180 -25.19 6.57 12.17
CA ALA A 180 -24.44 7.78 12.50
C ALA A 180 -25.30 8.83 13.22
N SER A 181 -26.37 9.31 12.58
CA SER A 181 -27.24 10.36 13.15
C SER A 181 -27.94 9.96 14.45
N PRO A 182 -28.49 8.73 14.62
CA PRO A 182 -29.02 8.32 15.92
C PRO A 182 -27.95 8.29 17.01
N VAL A 183 -26.77 7.71 16.73
CA VAL A 183 -25.70 7.59 17.73
C VAL A 183 -25.17 8.95 18.16
N LEU A 184 -24.97 9.89 17.23
CA LEU A 184 -24.48 11.23 17.58
C LEU A 184 -25.48 12.01 18.44
N ARG A 185 -26.78 11.95 18.12
CA ARG A 185 -27.82 12.67 18.84
C ARG A 185 -28.09 12.15 20.25
N ASP A 186 -27.73 10.90 20.53
CA ASP A 186 -27.85 10.30 21.86
C ASP A 186 -26.66 10.65 22.78
N LEU A 187 -25.61 11.31 22.25
CA LEU A 187 -24.39 11.63 22.96
C LEU A 187 -24.28 13.11 23.32
N SER A 188 -23.64 13.38 24.46
CA SER A 188 -23.36 14.74 24.93
C SER A 188 -21.90 15.10 24.68
N PHE A 189 -21.63 15.79 23.58
CA PHE A 189 -20.32 16.32 23.27
C PHE A 189 -20.04 17.62 24.03
N ASP A 190 -18.82 17.76 24.54
CA ASP A 190 -18.28 19.02 25.05
C ASP A 190 -17.69 19.82 23.87
N PRO A 191 -18.30 20.97 23.48
CA PRO A 191 -17.88 21.73 22.31
C PRO A 191 -16.52 22.43 22.46
N ASP A 192 -16.05 22.62 23.69
CA ASP A 192 -14.77 23.28 23.97
C ASP A 192 -13.60 22.28 24.00
N ARG A 193 -13.90 20.98 24.10
CA ARG A 193 -12.91 19.92 24.31
C ARG A 193 -12.85 18.91 23.17
N HIS A 194 -13.99 18.48 22.63
CA HIS A 194 -14.02 17.33 21.72
C HIS A 194 -13.74 17.70 20.27
N VAL A 195 -13.00 16.82 19.61
CA VAL A 195 -12.82 16.79 18.16
C VAL A 195 -13.41 15.50 17.62
N LEU A 196 -14.31 15.61 16.65
CA LEU A 196 -14.96 14.49 15.97
C LEU A 196 -14.36 14.25 14.59
N VAL A 197 -13.87 13.04 14.35
CA VAL A 197 -13.43 12.57 13.03
C VAL A 197 -14.35 11.44 12.57
N SER A 198 -15.17 11.70 11.57
CA SER A 198 -16.10 10.73 11.01
C SER A 198 -15.49 9.96 9.83
N LEU A 199 -15.63 8.63 9.87
CA LEU A 199 -15.32 7.73 8.76
C LEU A 199 -16.59 7.15 8.12
N VAL A 200 -17.74 7.77 8.41
CA VAL A 200 -19.02 7.38 7.83
C VAL A 200 -19.09 7.90 6.40
N SER A 201 -18.98 6.99 5.43
CA SER A 201 -18.76 7.31 4.02
C SER A 201 -19.77 8.28 3.39
N THR A 202 -21.05 8.18 3.77
CA THR A 202 -22.15 8.96 3.14
C THR A 202 -22.71 10.05 4.04
N ALA A 203 -22.11 10.32 5.21
CA ALA A 203 -22.51 11.46 6.03
C ALA A 203 -21.79 12.71 5.53
N ASN A 204 -22.50 13.84 5.40
CA ASN A 204 -21.88 15.14 5.09
C ASN A 204 -21.47 15.87 6.39
N LEU A 205 -20.58 16.86 6.29
CA LEU A 205 -20.09 17.61 7.44
C LEU A 205 -21.20 18.39 8.15
N GLU A 206 -22.16 18.94 7.40
CA GLU A 206 -23.29 19.70 7.96
C GLU A 206 -24.15 18.83 8.90
N ASP A 207 -24.49 17.62 8.48
CA ASP A 207 -25.25 16.65 9.28
C ASP A 207 -24.45 16.22 10.52
N LEU A 208 -23.14 16.00 10.39
CA LEU A 208 -22.27 15.63 11.51
C LEU A 208 -22.16 16.76 12.54
N VAL A 209 -22.01 18.01 12.09
CA VAL A 209 -22.01 19.22 12.94
C VAL A 209 -23.34 19.34 13.67
N ARG A 210 -24.46 19.27 12.94
CA ARG A 210 -25.81 19.35 13.53
C ARG A 210 -26.07 18.26 14.55
N ASP A 211 -25.77 17.01 14.20
CA ASP A 211 -26.14 15.85 15.01
C ASP A 211 -25.24 15.67 16.24
N SER A 212 -23.99 16.15 16.18
CA SER A 212 -23.08 16.16 17.35
C SER A 212 -23.20 17.40 18.22
N GLY A 213 -23.72 18.52 17.68
CA GLY A 213 -23.76 19.81 18.37
C GLY A 213 -22.40 20.52 18.47
N LEU A 214 -21.35 19.98 17.83
CA LEU A 214 -20.02 20.58 17.79
C LEU A 214 -19.94 21.73 16.79
N GLY A 215 -18.96 22.62 16.96
CA GLY A 215 -18.65 23.64 15.95
C GLY A 215 -18.01 23.04 14.68
N PRO A 216 -18.16 23.67 13.51
CA PRO A 216 -17.57 23.18 12.25
C PRO A 216 -16.05 22.94 12.30
N SER A 217 -15.31 23.74 13.09
CA SER A 217 -13.86 23.58 13.28
C SER A 217 -13.45 22.31 14.03
N SER A 218 -14.40 21.67 14.71
CA SER A 218 -14.17 20.49 15.55
C SER A 218 -14.70 19.21 14.91
N VAL A 219 -15.24 19.28 13.69
CA VAL A 219 -15.78 18.13 12.97
C VAL A 219 -15.01 17.97 11.66
N SER A 220 -14.56 16.75 11.40
CA SER A 220 -13.82 16.41 10.17
C SER A 220 -14.27 15.07 9.63
N LYS A 221 -14.08 14.88 8.33
CA LYS A 221 -14.22 13.58 7.67
C LYS A 221 -12.86 13.01 7.33
N MET A 222 -12.73 11.71 7.51
CA MET A 222 -11.53 10.96 7.17
C MET A 222 -11.90 9.74 6.36
N ILE A 223 -11.08 9.41 5.37
CA ILE A 223 -11.15 8.15 4.63
C ILE A 223 -9.76 7.53 4.62
N CYS A 224 -9.68 6.22 4.91
CA CYS A 224 -8.43 5.48 4.81
C CYS A 224 -8.67 4.01 4.48
N LEU A 225 -7.63 3.34 4.00
CA LEU A 225 -7.60 1.88 3.85
C LEU A 225 -7.00 1.21 5.10
N PRO A 226 -7.24 -0.10 5.31
CA PRO A 226 -6.69 -0.84 6.45
C PRO A 226 -5.15 -0.78 6.58
N SER A 227 -4.43 -0.45 5.51
CA SER A 227 -2.96 -0.35 5.48
C SER A 227 -2.40 0.76 6.39
N ILE A 228 -3.23 1.70 6.83
CA ILE A 228 -2.87 2.72 7.83
C ILE A 228 -2.36 2.10 9.15
N ALA A 229 -2.78 0.87 9.47
CA ALA A 229 -2.31 0.10 10.63
C ALA A 229 -0.80 -0.13 10.65
N ASN A 230 -0.16 -0.12 9.47
CA ASN A 230 1.27 -0.36 9.31
C ASN A 230 1.99 0.84 8.68
N HIS A 231 1.34 2.00 8.63
CA HIS A 231 1.84 3.22 7.99
C HIS A 231 2.16 3.05 6.49
N LYS A 232 1.43 2.15 5.80
CA LYS A 232 1.60 1.85 4.36
C LYS A 232 0.43 2.36 3.52
N GLY A 233 -0.02 3.56 3.83
CA GLY A 233 -1.18 4.17 3.18
C GLY A 233 -1.31 5.61 3.62
N VAL A 234 -2.28 6.28 3.02
CA VAL A 234 -2.55 7.70 3.24
C VAL A 234 -3.95 7.88 3.79
N ALA A 235 -4.12 8.84 4.69
CA ALA A 235 -5.43 9.33 5.10
C ALA A 235 -5.88 10.43 4.14
N LEU A 236 -7.11 10.38 3.66
CA LEU A 236 -7.78 11.56 3.10
C LEU A 236 -8.49 12.26 4.26
N LEU A 237 -8.30 13.58 4.39
CA LEU A 237 -8.86 14.38 5.47
C LEU A 237 -9.59 15.58 4.88
N CYS A 238 -10.82 15.84 5.33
CA CYS A 238 -11.55 17.06 5.03
C CYS A 238 -12.05 17.68 6.33
N CYS A 239 -11.66 18.93 6.60
CA CYS A 239 -12.09 19.70 7.77
C CYS A 239 -13.10 20.80 7.39
N GLY A 240 -13.66 20.72 6.18
CA GLY A 240 -14.38 21.82 5.53
C GLY A 240 -13.45 23.01 5.23
N GLU A 241 -14.06 24.18 4.98
CA GLU A 241 -13.34 25.44 4.76
C GLU A 241 -12.65 25.98 6.03
N THR A 242 -12.76 25.25 7.15
CA THR A 242 -12.25 25.69 8.43
C THR A 242 -10.74 25.51 8.52
N THR A 243 -10.02 26.60 8.72
CA THR A 243 -8.61 26.61 9.10
C THR A 243 -8.47 26.70 10.61
N GLY A 244 -7.49 26.02 11.21
CA GLY A 244 -7.24 26.17 12.63
C GLY A 244 -6.39 25.05 13.24
N PRO A 245 -6.10 25.14 14.55
CA PRO A 245 -5.20 24.23 15.25
C PRO A 245 -5.67 22.76 15.19
N THR A 246 -6.97 22.52 15.08
CA THR A 246 -7.54 21.16 14.90
C THR A 246 -7.08 20.54 13.58
N LYS A 247 -7.19 21.28 12.46
CA LYS A 247 -6.75 20.80 11.13
C LYS A 247 -5.26 20.47 11.16
N ASP A 248 -4.44 21.36 11.71
CA ASP A 248 -2.99 21.19 11.79
C ASP A 248 -2.62 19.98 12.66
N SER A 249 -3.30 19.80 13.80
CA SER A 249 -3.09 18.65 14.70
C SER A 249 -3.46 17.32 14.04
N LEU A 250 -4.58 17.27 13.31
CA LEU A 250 -5.00 16.08 12.57
C LEU A 250 -4.06 15.78 11.39
N VAL A 251 -3.61 16.80 10.66
CA VAL A 251 -2.63 16.66 9.59
C VAL A 251 -1.32 16.09 10.13
N GLN A 252 -0.82 16.61 11.25
CA GLN A 252 0.38 16.10 11.90
C GLN A 252 0.18 14.65 12.38
N LEU A 253 -0.95 14.35 13.02
CA LEU A 253 -1.27 13.01 13.51
C LEU A 253 -1.29 11.98 12.38
N PHE A 254 -2.00 12.27 11.29
CA PHE A 254 -2.10 11.35 10.16
C PHE A 254 -0.84 11.31 9.30
N GLY A 255 -0.07 12.41 9.27
CA GLY A 255 1.30 12.42 8.75
C GLY A 255 2.17 11.36 9.42
N ALA A 256 2.04 11.19 10.74
CA ALA A 256 2.77 10.16 11.50
C ALA A 256 2.29 8.73 11.23
N MET A 257 1.13 8.56 10.58
CA MET A 257 0.53 7.26 10.29
C MET A 257 0.68 6.81 8.82
N GLY A 258 1.64 7.38 8.08
CA GLY A 258 1.93 7.03 6.69
C GLY A 258 1.61 8.15 5.69
N GLY A 259 0.99 9.23 6.13
CA GLY A 259 0.73 10.42 5.32
C GLY A 259 -0.73 10.85 5.33
N VAL A 260 -0.95 12.09 4.91
CA VAL A 260 -2.29 12.69 4.79
C VAL A 260 -2.38 13.56 3.55
N VAL A 261 -3.52 13.48 2.86
CA VAL A 261 -3.95 14.47 1.87
C VAL A 261 -5.10 15.24 2.49
N ALA A 262 -4.85 16.50 2.85
CA ALA A 262 -5.86 17.41 3.36
C ALA A 262 -6.58 18.09 2.19
N LEU A 263 -7.90 18.02 2.19
CA LEU A 263 -8.80 18.52 1.16
C LEU A 263 -9.73 19.56 1.80
N ASP A 264 -10.05 20.60 1.04
CA ASP A 264 -10.84 21.72 1.58
C ASP A 264 -12.35 21.48 1.41
N THR A 265 -12.76 20.68 0.42
CA THR A 265 -14.19 20.42 0.15
C THR A 265 -14.54 18.94 0.31
N GLU A 266 -15.81 18.66 0.63
CA GLU A 266 -16.32 17.29 0.62
C GLU A 266 -16.35 16.70 -0.79
N ALA A 267 -16.62 17.51 -1.80
CA ALA A 267 -16.65 17.06 -3.19
C ALA A 267 -15.29 16.51 -3.65
N ASP A 268 -14.19 17.15 -3.25
CA ASP A 268 -12.83 16.67 -3.53
C ASP A 268 -12.53 15.40 -2.71
N LEU A 269 -12.96 15.35 -1.44
CA LEU A 269 -12.83 14.14 -0.63
C LEU A 269 -13.54 12.94 -1.26
N GLU A 270 -14.76 13.13 -1.76
CA GLU A 270 -15.54 12.09 -2.43
C GLU A 270 -14.85 11.61 -3.71
N ALA A 271 -14.33 12.53 -4.52
CA ALA A 271 -13.57 12.19 -5.73
C ALA A 271 -12.30 11.39 -5.39
N CYS A 272 -11.51 11.85 -4.42
CA CYS A 272 -10.32 11.13 -3.94
C CYS A 272 -10.69 9.77 -3.32
N MET A 273 -11.81 9.68 -2.60
CA MET A 273 -12.28 8.43 -1.97
C MET A 273 -12.49 7.31 -3.00
N VAL A 274 -12.90 7.63 -4.22
CA VAL A 274 -13.07 6.64 -5.31
C VAL A 274 -11.80 5.81 -5.53
N THR A 275 -10.62 6.43 -5.39
CA THR A 275 -9.33 5.73 -5.54
C THR A 275 -9.18 4.61 -4.52
N THR A 276 -9.70 4.79 -3.29
CA THR A 276 -9.68 3.74 -2.25
C THR A 276 -10.58 2.56 -2.59
N CYS A 277 -11.65 2.77 -3.36
CA CYS A 277 -12.56 1.72 -3.81
C CYS A 277 -11.91 0.78 -4.85
N THR A 278 -10.81 1.20 -5.48
CA THR A 278 -10.06 0.38 -6.45
C THR A 278 -9.35 -0.82 -5.81
N MET A 279 -9.25 -0.87 -4.48
CA MET A 279 -8.76 -2.03 -3.72
C MET A 279 -9.51 -3.32 -4.10
N GLY A 280 -10.84 -3.25 -4.28
CA GLY A 280 -11.64 -4.40 -4.71
C GLY A 280 -11.25 -4.93 -6.10
N PRO A 281 -11.32 -4.08 -7.15
CA PRO A 281 -10.80 -4.40 -8.48
C PRO A 281 -9.35 -4.91 -8.50
N LEU A 282 -8.46 -4.35 -7.66
CA LEU A 282 -7.07 -4.80 -7.53
C LEU A 282 -6.99 -6.25 -7.03
N TYR A 283 -7.75 -6.60 -5.98
CA TYR A 283 -7.84 -7.97 -5.49
C TYR A 283 -8.42 -8.91 -6.55
N GLY A 284 -9.42 -8.47 -7.31
CA GLY A 284 -9.97 -9.20 -8.45
C GLY A 284 -8.91 -9.48 -9.53
N THR A 285 -8.08 -8.49 -9.86
CA THR A 285 -6.99 -8.63 -10.82
C THR A 285 -5.95 -9.65 -10.34
N MET A 286 -5.50 -9.55 -9.09
CA MET A 286 -4.56 -10.52 -8.51
C MET A 286 -5.14 -11.94 -8.49
N LYS A 287 -6.42 -12.08 -8.13
CA LYS A 287 -7.13 -13.36 -8.17
C LYS A 287 -7.14 -13.95 -9.59
N ASN A 288 -7.43 -13.13 -10.60
CA ASN A 288 -7.46 -13.58 -11.99
C ASN A 288 -6.08 -14.01 -12.50
N GLN A 289 -5.01 -13.30 -12.12
CA GLN A 289 -3.64 -13.70 -12.45
C GLN A 289 -3.26 -15.02 -11.79
N ARG A 290 -3.57 -15.20 -10.50
CA ARG A 290 -3.38 -16.48 -9.81
C ARG A 290 -4.10 -17.62 -10.54
N ASP A 291 -5.38 -17.44 -10.87
CA ASP A 291 -6.18 -18.47 -11.52
C ASP A 291 -5.66 -18.77 -12.95
N TRP A 292 -5.10 -17.78 -13.63
CA TRP A 292 -4.42 -17.97 -14.92
C TRP A 292 -3.13 -18.78 -14.75
N LEU A 293 -2.29 -18.47 -13.75
CA LEU A 293 -1.06 -19.22 -13.47
C LEU A 293 -1.36 -20.70 -13.26
N LEU A 294 -2.36 -21.02 -12.43
CA LEU A 294 -2.77 -22.41 -12.16
C LEU A 294 -3.22 -23.16 -13.42
N LYS A 295 -3.74 -22.48 -14.44
CA LYS A 295 -4.09 -23.09 -15.73
C LYS A 295 -2.88 -23.26 -16.65
N LYS A 296 -1.81 -22.51 -16.44
CA LYS A 296 -0.61 -22.50 -17.30
C LYS A 296 0.55 -23.32 -16.73
N THR A 297 0.51 -23.63 -15.44
CA THR A 297 1.53 -24.43 -14.76
C THR A 297 0.93 -25.72 -14.22
N GLY A 298 1.61 -26.86 -14.41
CA GLY A 298 1.16 -28.15 -13.88
C GLY A 298 1.52 -28.42 -12.42
N SER A 299 2.46 -27.67 -11.85
CA SER A 299 3.06 -27.97 -10.54
C SER A 299 2.91 -26.86 -9.50
N LEU A 300 2.44 -25.66 -9.88
CA LEU A 300 2.33 -24.54 -8.95
C LEU A 300 1.10 -24.72 -8.06
N SER A 301 1.29 -24.64 -6.74
CA SER A 301 0.17 -24.69 -5.80
C SER A 301 -0.63 -23.38 -5.84
N LYS A 302 -1.89 -23.42 -5.40
CA LYS A 302 -2.72 -22.21 -5.26
C LYS A 302 -2.12 -21.22 -4.26
N GLU A 303 -1.47 -21.72 -3.22
CA GLU A 303 -0.80 -20.90 -2.22
C GLU A 303 0.41 -20.17 -2.82
N ASP A 304 1.31 -20.90 -3.49
CA ASP A 304 2.49 -20.31 -4.14
C ASP A 304 2.08 -19.31 -5.23
N ALA A 305 1.05 -19.62 -6.03
CA ALA A 305 0.52 -18.70 -7.03
C ALA A 305 -0.06 -17.43 -6.39
N THR A 306 -0.74 -17.55 -5.26
CA THR A 306 -1.28 -16.39 -4.52
C THR A 306 -0.14 -15.55 -3.95
N PHE A 307 0.83 -16.20 -3.30
CA PHE A 307 2.02 -15.56 -2.74
C PHE A 307 2.80 -14.80 -3.83
N LEU A 308 3.09 -15.45 -4.95
CA LEU A 308 3.82 -14.87 -6.07
C LEU A 308 3.15 -13.59 -6.58
N VAL A 309 1.84 -13.65 -6.87
CA VAL A 309 1.10 -12.50 -7.40
C VAL A 309 1.09 -11.35 -6.39
N ILE A 310 0.78 -11.62 -5.11
CA ILE A 310 0.79 -10.58 -4.07
C ILE A 310 2.18 -9.95 -3.95
N LYS A 311 3.24 -10.76 -3.96
CA LYS A 311 4.62 -10.25 -3.85
C LYS A 311 5.04 -9.41 -5.06
N GLN A 312 4.63 -9.78 -6.27
CA GLN A 312 4.94 -8.98 -7.46
C GLN A 312 4.25 -7.61 -7.44
N PHE A 313 2.96 -7.56 -7.08
CA PHE A 313 2.25 -6.29 -6.91
C PHE A 313 2.86 -5.44 -5.80
N ALA A 314 3.15 -6.04 -4.64
CA ALA A 314 3.77 -5.33 -3.53
C ALA A 314 5.17 -4.79 -3.90
N GLY A 315 5.96 -5.55 -4.66
CA GLY A 315 7.26 -5.12 -5.17
C GLY A 315 7.16 -3.93 -6.11
N ALA A 316 6.24 -3.99 -7.09
CA ALA A 316 6.01 -2.88 -8.02
C ALA A 316 5.51 -1.61 -7.31
N ILE A 317 4.60 -1.74 -6.33
CA ILE A 317 4.14 -0.61 -5.53
C ILE A 317 5.27 -0.03 -4.69
N SER A 318 6.07 -0.89 -4.04
CA SER A 318 7.21 -0.45 -3.23
C SER A 318 8.29 0.24 -4.07
N ASP A 319 8.49 -0.16 -5.32
CA ASP A 319 9.41 0.48 -6.26
C ASP A 319 8.90 1.86 -6.67
N ALA A 320 7.59 1.95 -6.99
CA ALA A 320 6.93 3.23 -7.25
C ALA A 320 7.04 4.19 -6.07
N GLU A 321 6.87 3.70 -4.83
CA GLU A 321 7.04 4.47 -3.60
C GLU A 321 8.50 4.87 -3.32
N SER A 322 9.48 3.97 -3.47
CA SER A 322 10.87 4.22 -3.06
C SER A 322 11.56 5.31 -3.89
N ALA A 323 11.13 5.46 -5.14
CA ALA A 323 11.61 6.53 -6.01
C ALA A 323 11.10 7.92 -5.60
N THR A 324 10.03 8.01 -4.80
CA THR A 324 9.52 9.29 -4.26
C THR A 324 10.35 9.83 -3.09
N MET A 325 11.12 8.96 -2.41
CA MET A 325 11.95 9.29 -1.25
C MET A 325 13.41 9.58 -1.60
N SER A 326 13.83 9.34 -2.85
CA SER A 326 15.22 9.43 -3.31
C SER A 326 15.59 10.78 -3.92
N SER A 327 14.74 11.81 -3.77
CA SER A 327 14.93 13.17 -4.29
C SER A 327 15.98 13.97 -3.48
N GLY A 328 17.16 13.38 -3.27
CA GLY A 328 18.39 14.09 -2.86
C GLY A 328 19.12 14.76 -4.03
N GLY A 329 18.50 14.79 -5.22
CA GLY A 329 19.06 15.35 -6.44
C GLY A 329 18.11 16.31 -7.16
N GLY A 330 17.91 17.51 -6.58
CA GLY A 330 17.72 18.77 -7.31
C GLY A 330 16.80 18.84 -8.55
N GLY A 331 15.63 18.20 -8.57
CA GLY A 331 14.59 18.45 -9.58
C GLY A 331 13.24 18.67 -8.90
N GLU A 332 12.64 19.84 -9.09
CA GLU A 332 11.38 20.29 -8.44
C GLU A 332 10.12 19.47 -8.80
N ASN A 333 10.20 18.39 -9.58
CA ASN A 333 9.03 17.71 -10.18
C ASN A 333 8.87 16.22 -9.80
N SER A 334 9.49 15.73 -8.71
CA SER A 334 9.64 14.28 -8.47
C SER A 334 8.36 13.43 -8.32
N LEU A 335 7.19 14.04 -8.05
CA LEU A 335 5.90 13.33 -7.94
C LEU A 335 4.94 13.62 -9.10
N GLU A 336 5.07 14.79 -9.75
CA GLU A 336 4.14 15.25 -10.79
C GLU A 336 4.14 14.33 -12.01
N THR A 337 5.31 13.83 -12.41
CA THR A 337 5.49 12.96 -13.60
C THR A 337 5.83 11.52 -13.23
N ARG A 338 5.77 11.12 -11.96
CA ARG A 338 6.42 9.88 -11.53
C ARG A 338 5.83 8.63 -12.18
N LEU A 339 4.52 8.60 -12.38
CA LEU A 339 3.85 7.45 -12.99
C LEU A 339 4.16 7.38 -14.49
N GLU A 340 4.26 8.52 -15.16
CA GLU A 340 4.70 8.67 -16.54
C GLU A 340 6.15 8.18 -16.67
N ASP A 341 7.05 8.64 -15.80
CA ASP A 341 8.46 8.23 -15.79
C ASP A 341 8.61 6.71 -15.62
N LEU A 342 7.86 6.10 -14.68
CA LEU A 342 7.84 4.64 -14.49
C LEU A 342 7.36 3.87 -15.73
N ILE A 343 6.45 4.44 -16.51
CA ILE A 343 5.97 3.85 -17.76
C ILE A 343 7.04 3.97 -18.84
N GLU A 344 7.74 5.12 -18.93
CA GLU A 344 8.81 5.36 -19.90
C GLU A 344 10.09 4.58 -19.60
N GLU A 345 10.40 4.33 -18.33
CA GLU A 345 11.55 3.52 -17.87
C GLU A 345 11.45 2.03 -18.29
N GLN A 346 10.27 1.57 -18.73
CA GLN A 346 10.08 0.18 -19.18
C GLN A 346 10.92 -0.11 -20.43
N THR A 347 11.52 -1.31 -20.50
CA THR A 347 12.39 -1.69 -21.64
C THR A 347 11.68 -1.50 -22.99
N PRO A 348 12.20 -0.66 -23.90
CA PRO A 348 11.61 -0.46 -25.23
C PRO A 348 11.54 -1.77 -26.02
N GLY A 349 10.35 -2.11 -26.53
CA GLY A 349 10.10 -3.40 -27.19
C GLY A 349 10.01 -4.59 -26.23
N GLY A 350 10.10 -4.37 -24.92
CA GLY A 350 10.03 -5.39 -23.88
C GLY A 350 8.60 -5.84 -23.55
N LEU A 351 8.50 -6.85 -22.68
CA LEU A 351 7.22 -7.48 -22.33
C LEU A 351 6.26 -6.56 -21.57
N ASN A 352 6.77 -5.67 -20.70
CA ASN A 352 5.93 -4.74 -19.94
C ASN A 352 5.29 -3.68 -20.87
N GLU A 353 6.09 -3.09 -21.76
CA GLU A 353 5.60 -2.16 -22.79
C GLU A 353 4.58 -2.84 -23.72
N GLN A 354 4.88 -4.06 -24.16
CA GLN A 354 3.98 -4.87 -25.00
C GLN A 354 2.66 -5.17 -24.27
N ALA A 355 2.70 -5.47 -22.97
CA ALA A 355 1.51 -5.72 -22.16
C ALA A 355 0.64 -4.45 -22.10
N LEU A 356 1.21 -3.29 -21.78
CA LEU A 356 0.50 -2.00 -21.76
C LEU A 356 -0.17 -1.70 -23.11
N LYS A 357 0.57 -1.85 -24.22
CA LYS A 357 0.02 -1.70 -25.59
C LYS A 357 -1.14 -2.66 -25.86
N ASN A 358 -1.08 -3.89 -25.36
CA ASN A 358 -2.14 -4.88 -25.55
C ASN A 358 -3.39 -4.56 -24.72
N TYR A 359 -3.25 -4.02 -23.50
CA TYR A 359 -4.38 -3.46 -22.75
C TYR A 359 -5.08 -2.36 -23.56
N GLY A 360 -4.30 -1.45 -24.16
CA GLY A 360 -4.83 -0.42 -25.07
C GLY A 360 -5.59 -1.00 -26.26
N ARG A 361 -5.06 -2.04 -26.91
CA ARG A 361 -5.70 -2.67 -28.08
C ARG A 361 -6.96 -3.46 -27.75
N VAL A 362 -6.98 -4.17 -26.62
CA VAL A 362 -8.07 -5.08 -26.27
C VAL A 362 -9.20 -4.36 -25.56
N LEU A 363 -8.89 -3.41 -24.68
CA LEU A 363 -9.87 -2.68 -23.87
C LEU A 363 -10.17 -1.28 -24.39
N GLY A 364 -9.41 -0.81 -25.38
CA GLY A 364 -9.44 0.59 -25.83
C GLY A 364 -8.67 1.53 -24.90
N GLY A 365 -7.91 1.02 -23.93
CA GLY A 365 -7.22 1.82 -22.90
C GLY A 365 -7.64 1.45 -21.48
N PHE A 366 -6.86 1.86 -20.47
CA PHE A 366 -7.23 1.65 -19.07
C PHE A 366 -8.34 2.61 -18.62
N GLU A 367 -8.39 3.80 -19.21
CA GLU A 367 -9.42 4.81 -19.03
C GLU A 367 -10.81 4.27 -19.36
N ASN A 368 -10.94 3.54 -20.48
CA ASN A 368 -12.20 2.93 -20.92
C ASN A 368 -12.67 1.79 -20.00
N LEU A 369 -11.76 1.22 -19.20
CA LEU A 369 -12.07 0.22 -18.18
C LEU A 369 -12.42 0.87 -16.83
N GLN A 370 -11.61 1.84 -16.39
CA GLN A 370 -11.64 2.35 -15.02
C GLN A 370 -12.60 3.53 -14.86
N GLN A 371 -12.63 4.49 -15.79
CA GLN A 371 -13.40 5.72 -15.63
C GLN A 371 -14.91 5.45 -15.43
N PRO A 372 -15.58 4.59 -16.23
CA PRO A 372 -17.00 4.33 -16.01
C PRO A 372 -17.30 3.75 -14.62
N VAL A 373 -16.40 2.89 -14.11
CA VAL A 373 -16.51 2.32 -12.76
C VAL A 373 -16.29 3.40 -11.70
N MET A 374 -15.28 4.24 -11.87
CA MET A 374 -14.98 5.35 -10.96
C MET A 374 -16.12 6.36 -10.91
N ASP A 375 -16.67 6.75 -12.06
CA ASP A 375 -17.80 7.67 -12.17
C ASP A 375 -19.06 7.10 -11.52
N ALA A 376 -19.38 5.82 -11.76
CA ALA A 376 -20.52 5.16 -11.13
C ALA A 376 -20.37 5.09 -9.60
N ILE A 377 -19.16 4.82 -9.09
CA ILE A 377 -18.89 4.82 -7.65
C ILE A 377 -18.96 6.23 -7.07
N LEU A 378 -18.44 7.25 -7.75
CA LEU A 378 -18.56 8.64 -7.30
C LEU A 378 -20.03 9.06 -7.19
N SER A 379 -20.82 8.76 -8.22
CA SER A 379 -22.26 9.03 -8.25
C SER A 379 -23.00 8.34 -7.09
N ARG A 380 -22.59 7.10 -6.76
CA ARG A 380 -23.11 6.38 -5.58
C ARG A 380 -22.70 7.01 -4.26
N ILE A 381 -21.45 7.44 -4.12
CA ILE A 381 -20.96 8.11 -2.91
C ILE A 381 -21.79 9.37 -2.64
N ARG A 382 -22.13 10.11 -3.70
CA ARG A 382 -23.00 11.29 -3.68
C ARG A 382 -24.49 11.00 -3.50
N GLY A 383 -24.89 9.73 -3.51
CA GLY A 383 -26.29 9.33 -3.40
C GLY A 383 -27.14 9.64 -4.65
N GLU A 384 -26.51 9.93 -5.79
CA GLU A 384 -27.20 10.23 -7.04
C GLU A 384 -27.72 8.94 -7.73
N THR A 385 -27.00 7.83 -7.57
CA THR A 385 -27.33 6.52 -8.15
C THR A 385 -27.01 5.37 -7.19
N ASP A 386 -27.34 4.13 -7.55
CA ASP A 386 -26.94 2.93 -6.80
C ASP A 386 -25.51 2.43 -7.16
N GLY A 387 -24.85 3.11 -8.11
CA GLY A 387 -23.52 2.80 -8.61
C GLY A 387 -23.42 1.57 -9.50
N ASN A 388 -24.54 0.98 -9.92
CA ASN A 388 -24.52 -0.13 -10.87
C ASN A 388 -24.38 0.39 -12.31
N ILE A 389 -23.53 -0.27 -13.09
CA ILE A 389 -23.39 -0.02 -14.52
C ILE A 389 -24.25 -1.06 -15.27
N GLU A 390 -25.21 -0.59 -16.07
CA GLU A 390 -26.00 -1.46 -16.93
C GLU A 390 -25.12 -2.16 -17.95
N LYS A 391 -25.34 -3.46 -18.15
CA LYS A 391 -24.66 -4.21 -19.21
C LYS A 391 -25.20 -3.76 -20.56
N LYS A 392 -24.32 -3.22 -21.40
CA LYS A 392 -24.61 -2.98 -22.82
C LYS A 392 -24.70 -4.29 -23.60
#